data_AF-A0A9P6Y1G8-F1
#
_entry.id   AF-A0A9P6Y1G8-F1
#
_cell.length_a   1.000
_cell.length_b   1.000
_cell.length_c   1.000
_cell.angle_alpha   90.00
_cell.angle_beta   90.00
_cell.angle_gamma   90.00
#
_symmetry.space_group_name_H-M   'P 1'
#
loop_
_entity.id
_entity.type
_entity.pdbx_description
1 polymer ?
#
loop_
_entity_poly.entity_id
_entity_poly.type
_entity_poly.pdbx_seq_one_letter_code
_entity_poly.pdbx_strand_id
1 'polypeptide(L)'
;MGIEKDGSIGPAFERGMALQAKYTIFAEGARGHLGRQLIARYKLDEGKDPQAYGIGIKELWQIDPAKHEPGLVVHAAGWPLDNDTYGGAFLWSRSRAT
;
A
#
# COMPACT_ATOMS: atom_id res chain seq x y z
N MET A 1 12.27 -7.76 -17.45
CA MET A 1 13.44 -8.63 -17.22
C MET A 1 13.71 -9.61 -18.35
N GLY A 2 12.84 -9.72 -19.37
CA GLY A 2 13.05 -10.67 -20.48
C GLY A 2 13.09 -12.15 -20.05
N ILE A 3 12.31 -12.49 -19.02
CA ILE A 3 12.02 -13.86 -18.62
C ILE A 3 10.58 -14.14 -19.06
N GLU A 4 10.38 -15.25 -19.75
CA GLU A 4 9.08 -15.67 -20.27
C GLU A 4 8.16 -16.17 -19.14
N LYS A 5 6.86 -16.32 -19.44
CA LYS A 5 5.87 -16.78 -18.45
C LYS A 5 6.19 -18.16 -17.86
N ASP A 6 6.86 -19.01 -18.64
CA ASP A 6 7.31 -20.35 -18.23
C ASP A 6 8.65 -20.34 -17.46
N GLY A 7 9.28 -19.17 -17.31
CA GLY A 7 10.56 -18.98 -16.63
C GLY A 7 11.79 -19.11 -17.53
N SER A 8 11.63 -19.38 -18.83
CA SER A 8 12.75 -19.43 -19.77
C SER A 8 13.31 -18.03 -20.07
N ILE A 9 14.59 -17.98 -20.45
CA ILE A 9 15.28 -16.73 -20.80
C ILE A 9 14.87 -16.33 -22.22
N GLY A 10 14.20 -15.19 -22.34
CA GLY A 10 13.75 -14.64 -23.62
C GLY A 10 14.87 -13.87 -24.34
N PRO A 11 14.69 -13.54 -25.63
CA PRO A 11 15.67 -12.80 -26.43
C PRO A 11 15.90 -11.36 -25.94
N ALA A 12 14.98 -10.81 -25.15
CA ALA A 12 15.08 -9.50 -24.52
C ALA A 12 15.59 -9.57 -23.06
N PHE A 13 16.26 -10.66 -22.67
CA PHE A 13 16.78 -10.82 -21.32
C PHE A 13 17.84 -9.77 -20.99
N GLU A 14 17.68 -9.18 -19.81
CA GLU A 14 18.65 -8.27 -19.25
C GLU A 14 18.85 -8.58 -17.77
N ARG A 15 20.12 -8.69 -17.36
CA ARG A 15 20.48 -8.93 -15.96
C ARG A 15 20.19 -7.68 -15.14
N GLY A 16 19.66 -7.88 -13.94
CA GLY A 16 19.43 -6.77 -13.00
C GLY A 16 20.72 -6.07 -12.58
N MET A 17 20.61 -4.79 -12.22
CA MET A 17 21.72 -3.97 -11.74
C MET A 17 22.05 -4.24 -10.27
N ALA A 18 23.33 -4.15 -9.92
CA ALA A 18 23.79 -4.17 -8.53
C ALA A 18 24.08 -2.74 -8.05
N LEU A 19 23.28 -2.25 -7.11
CA LEU A 19 23.50 -0.96 -6.45
C LEU A 19 24.23 -1.19 -5.12
N GLN A 20 25.45 -0.67 -5.00
CA GLN A 20 26.27 -0.76 -3.79
C GLN A 20 26.31 0.58 -3.06
N ALA A 21 26.03 0.56 -1.76
CA ALA A 21 26.06 1.73 -0.90
C ALA A 21 26.61 1.37 0.48
N LYS A 22 27.14 2.35 1.21
CA LYS A 22 27.54 2.16 2.61
C LYS A 22 26.32 1.86 3.50
N TYR A 23 25.18 2.46 3.18
CA TYR A 23 23.91 2.25 3.87
C TYR A 23 22.78 2.20 2.83
N THR A 24 21.84 1.29 3.03
CA THR A 24 20.64 1.16 2.20
C THR A 24 19.42 1.28 3.10
N ILE A 25 18.54 2.23 2.79
CA ILE A 25 17.29 2.43 3.51
C ILE A 25 16.18 1.71 2.75
N PHE A 26 15.42 0.86 3.45
CA PHE A 26 14.28 0.14 2.88
C PHE A 26 12.99 0.88 3.22
N ALA A 27 12.28 1.36 2.20
CA ALA A 27 11.08 2.21 2.33
C ALA A 27 9.94 1.76 1.41
N GLU A 28 9.71 0.45 1.29
CA GLU A 28 8.66 -0.14 0.43
C GLU A 28 7.22 0.17 0.90
N GLY A 29 7.04 0.68 2.12
CA GLY A 29 5.73 0.91 2.73
C GLY A 29 5.11 -0.35 3.33
N ALA A 30 3.78 -0.41 3.35
CA ALA A 30 3.04 -1.49 4.00
C ALA A 30 3.32 -2.84 3.32
N ARG A 31 3.76 -3.83 4.12
CA ARG A 31 4.01 -5.22 3.69
C ARG A 31 5.06 -5.37 2.57
N GLY A 32 6.13 -4.55 2.62
CA GLY A 32 7.28 -4.62 1.72
C GLY A 32 7.86 -6.03 1.52
N HIS A 33 8.26 -6.36 0.28
CA HIS A 33 8.75 -7.69 -0.05
C HIS A 33 10.18 -7.91 0.44
N LEU A 34 11.07 -6.94 0.23
CA LEU A 34 12.45 -7.00 0.73
C LEU A 34 12.48 -6.85 2.26
N GLY A 35 11.64 -5.97 2.81
CA GLY A 35 11.50 -5.79 4.26
C GLY A 35 11.18 -7.09 5.00
N ARG A 36 10.24 -7.90 4.47
CA ARG A 36 9.92 -9.22 5.05
C ARG A 36 11.11 -10.18 5.06
N GLN A 37 11.94 -10.17 4.00
CA GLN A 37 13.14 -11.00 3.96
C GLN A 37 14.18 -10.54 4.99
N LEU A 38 14.31 -9.22 5.20
CA LEU A 38 15.22 -8.66 6.22
C LEU A 38 14.76 -9.02 7.64
N ILE A 39 13.46 -8.90 7.93
CA ILE A 39 12.88 -9.29 9.22
C ILE A 39 13.21 -10.76 9.53
N ALA A 40 12.94 -11.67 8.58
CA ALA A 40 13.24 -13.09 8.76
C ALA A 40 14.74 -13.36 8.93
N ARG A 41 15.59 -12.69 8.16
CA ARG A 41 17.05 -12.90 8.19
C ARG A 41 17.69 -12.40 9.49
N TYR A 42 17.24 -11.27 10.01
CA TYR A 42 17.84 -10.61 11.18
C TYR A 42 16.99 -10.72 12.44
N LYS A 43 15.87 -11.46 12.39
CA LYS A 43 14.91 -11.65 13.49
C LYS A 43 14.45 -10.34 14.11
N LEU A 44 14.12 -9.36 13.26
CA LEU A 44 13.79 -7.99 13.70
C LEU A 44 12.47 -7.90 14.47
N ASP A 45 11.66 -8.96 14.44
CA ASP A 45 10.37 -9.11 15.11
C ASP A 45 10.43 -10.05 16.33
N GLU A 46 11.61 -10.46 16.79
CA GLU A 46 11.73 -11.34 17.95
C GLU A 46 11.15 -10.70 19.22
N GLY A 47 10.21 -11.43 19.85
CA GLY A 47 9.48 -10.95 21.03
C GLY A 47 8.52 -9.78 20.73
N LYS A 48 8.10 -9.59 19.47
CA LYS A 48 7.11 -8.61 19.04
C LYS A 48 5.84 -9.30 18.57
N ASP A 49 4.72 -8.60 18.71
CA ASP A 49 3.46 -9.07 18.14
C ASP A 49 3.49 -8.97 16.60
N PRO A 50 2.84 -9.91 15.90
CA PRO A 50 2.75 -9.87 14.45
C PRO A 50 1.98 -8.62 13.99
N GLN A 51 2.41 -8.08 12.85
CA GLN A 51 1.77 -6.90 12.27
C GLN A 51 0.33 -7.20 11.79
N ALA A 52 -0.63 -6.36 12.18
CA ALA A 52 -1.99 -6.38 11.69
C ALA A 52 -2.15 -5.40 10.51
N TYR A 53 -2.96 -5.75 9.51
CA TYR A 53 -3.17 -4.94 8.31
C TYR A 53 -4.67 -4.76 8.03
N GLY A 54 -5.01 -3.62 7.44
CA GLY A 54 -6.28 -3.39 6.77
C GLY A 54 -6.05 -3.13 5.28
N ILE A 55 -7.05 -3.43 4.45
CA ILE A 55 -7.06 -3.06 3.04
C ILE A 55 -7.85 -1.76 2.85
N GLY A 56 -7.23 -0.77 2.21
CA GLY A 56 -7.89 0.47 1.84
C GLY A 56 -8.22 0.47 0.35
N ILE A 57 -9.49 0.66 0.02
CA ILE A 57 -9.94 0.87 -1.37
C ILE A 57 -10.34 2.34 -1.49
N LYS A 58 -9.91 2.99 -2.57
CA LYS A 58 -10.15 4.41 -2.81
C LYS A 58 -10.52 4.66 -4.26
N GLU A 59 -11.51 5.51 -4.44
CA GLU A 59 -11.90 6.06 -5.73
C GLU A 59 -11.89 7.60 -5.67
N LEU A 60 -11.79 8.24 -6.83
CA LEU A 60 -11.88 9.69 -6.98
C LEU A 60 -13.12 10.01 -7.80
N TRP A 61 -13.92 10.95 -7.31
CA TRP A 61 -15.20 11.30 -7.88
C TRP A 61 -15.24 12.79 -8.23
N GLN A 62 -15.86 13.12 -9.35
CA GLN A 62 -16.30 14.47 -9.66
C GLN A 62 -17.80 14.54 -9.37
N ILE A 63 -18.20 15.47 -8.50
CA ILE A 63 -19.59 15.64 -8.08
C ILE A 63 -20.10 17.01 -8.51
N ASP A 64 -21.42 17.18 -8.43
CA ASP A 64 -22.06 18.49 -8.59
C ASP A 64 -21.42 19.52 -7.64
N PRO A 65 -20.90 20.65 -8.15
CA PRO A 65 -20.33 21.71 -7.32
C PRO A 65 -21.26 22.19 -6.19
N ALA A 66 -22.59 22.13 -6.38
CA ALA A 66 -23.55 22.52 -5.35
C ALA A 66 -23.57 21.56 -4.14
N LYS A 67 -23.07 20.34 -4.30
CA LYS A 67 -22.93 19.32 -3.24
C LYS A 67 -21.50 19.22 -2.68
N HIS A 68 -20.58 20.01 -3.23
CA HIS A 68 -19.19 20.01 -2.85
C HIS A 68 -18.95 21.02 -1.72
N GLU A 69 -18.47 20.55 -0.57
CA GLU A 69 -18.15 21.38 0.59
C GLU A 69 -16.63 21.37 0.81
N PRO A 70 -15.88 22.35 0.24
CA PRO A 70 -14.42 22.38 0.29
C PRO A 70 -13.85 22.18 1.71
N GLY A 71 -12.97 21.18 1.86
CA GLY A 71 -12.33 20.88 3.15
C GLY A 71 -13.15 19.98 4.08
N LEU A 72 -14.38 19.60 3.71
CA LEU A 72 -15.16 18.63 4.48
C LEU A 72 -14.44 17.27 4.56
N VAL A 73 -14.40 16.71 5.76
CA VAL A 73 -13.83 15.39 6.06
C VAL A 73 -14.87 14.58 6.81
N VAL A 74 -15.25 13.44 6.24
CA VAL A 74 -16.20 12.50 6.84
C VAL A 74 -15.50 11.16 7.07
N HIS A 75 -15.74 10.59 8.25
CA HIS A 75 -15.41 9.20 8.57
C HIS A 75 -16.69 8.50 9.03
N ALA A 76 -16.89 7.26 8.61
CA ALA A 76 -18.05 6.46 8.99
C ALA A 76 -17.62 5.04 9.40
N ALA A 77 -18.37 4.45 10.32
CA ALA A 77 -18.22 3.07 10.78
C ALA A 77 -19.62 2.44 10.97
N GLY A 78 -19.69 1.12 11.01
CA GLY A 78 -20.93 0.36 11.06
C GLY A 78 -21.33 -0.16 9.68
N TRP A 79 -22.63 -0.13 9.38
CA TRP A 79 -23.18 -0.72 8.13
C TRP A 79 -22.37 -0.28 6.89
N PRO A 80 -21.99 -1.20 5.98
CA PRO A 80 -22.43 -2.59 5.86
C PRO A 80 -21.64 -3.62 6.69
N LEU A 81 -20.72 -3.17 7.56
CA LEU A 81 -19.97 -4.06 8.45
C LEU A 81 -20.80 -4.46 9.67
N ASP A 82 -20.58 -5.67 10.18
CA ASP A 82 -21.09 -6.12 11.48
C ASP A 82 -20.23 -5.55 12.63
N ASN A 83 -20.64 -5.82 13.88
CA ASN A 83 -19.97 -5.29 15.07
C ASN A 83 -18.61 -5.94 15.36
N ASP A 84 -18.33 -7.11 14.78
CA ASP A 84 -17.08 -7.86 15.02
C ASP A 84 -16.04 -7.62 13.90
N THR A 85 -16.38 -6.81 12.89
CA THR A 85 -15.51 -6.48 11.77
C THR A 85 -14.93 -5.08 11.90
N TYR A 86 -13.59 -4.99 12.01
CA TYR A 86 -12.89 -3.69 12.00
C TYR A 86 -12.82 -3.10 10.59
N GLY A 87 -13.43 -1.93 10.39
CA GLY A 87 -13.37 -1.19 9.14
C GLY A 87 -14.20 0.09 9.18
N GLY A 88 -14.27 0.77 8.03
CA GLY A 88 -15.03 2.00 7.89
C GLY A 88 -14.86 2.63 6.52
N ALA A 89 -15.43 3.82 6.36
CA ALA A 89 -15.32 4.62 5.15
C ALA A 89 -14.74 6.00 5.47
N PHE A 90 -14.15 6.61 4.44
CA PHE A 90 -13.70 7.99 4.48
C PHE A 90 -14.21 8.72 3.24
N LEU A 91 -14.54 10.00 3.39
CA LEU A 91 -14.82 10.91 2.28
C LEU A 91 -14.14 12.24 2.57
N TRP A 92 -13.38 12.72 1.60
CA TRP A 92 -12.70 14.00 1.69
C TRP A 92 -13.08 14.87 0.51
N SER A 93 -13.60 16.06 0.82
CA SER A 93 -13.92 17.08 -0.16
C SER A 93 -12.71 17.96 -0.38
N ARG A 94 -12.06 17.82 -1.55
CA ARG A 94 -10.80 18.53 -1.81
C ARG A 94 -11.07 20.03 -2.01
N SER A 95 -10.30 20.88 -1.36
CA SER A 95 -10.41 22.33 -1.50
C SER A 95 -10.04 22.89 -2.88
N ARG A 96 -9.41 22.09 -3.74
CA ARG A 96 -8.97 22.48 -5.08
C ARG A 96 -9.47 21.49 -6.13
N ALA A 97 -10.31 21.97 -7.04
CA ALA A 97 -10.51 21.37 -8.35
C ALA A 97 -9.37 21.86 -9.26
N THR A 98 -8.42 20.98 -9.57
CA THR A 98 -7.59 21.10 -10.76
C THR A 98 -8.28 20.36 -11.89
#